data_AF-A0A963E2E0-F1
#
_entry.id   AF-A0A963E2E0-F1
#
_cell.length_a   1.000
_cell.length_b   1.000
_cell.length_c   1.000
_cell.angle_alpha   90.00
_cell.angle_beta   90.00
_cell.angle_gamma   90.00
#
_symmetry.space_group_name_H-M   'P 1'
#
loop_
_entity.id
_entity.type
_entity.pdbx_description
1 polymer ?
#
loop_
_entity_poly.entity_id
_entity_poly.type
_entity_poly.pdbx_seq_one_letter_code
_entity_poly.pdbx_strand_id
1 'polypeptide(L)'
;MSETVCHDARVERPLNRPRPDCRLEMGPLIVCVDTSGSMQGGAEAVAKAVVLEAMRTAHAQQRECRVVTFGGEGELIEMDLPLDPDGLECLTRFLGQAYRGGTDICGPLAHCIDRIAEARWQLADLLVASDGEFGATPDVVERLEAAKREQGLRVQGVLIGDRETIGFLEIADDIHWVSDWRRFGGRDAASPVHSQSLTSIYFPGALRNPTTRAGTVDARQASEAVRRGDRQRLPGPPPAPEEE
;
A
#
# COMPACT_ATOMS: atom_id res chain seq x y z
N MET A 1 34.16 7.86 -28.17
CA MET A 1 33.34 8.39 -27.05
C MET A 1 32.37 7.29 -26.70
N SER A 2 32.52 6.65 -25.53
CA SER A 2 31.56 5.64 -25.07
C SER A 2 30.48 6.35 -24.28
N GLU A 3 29.24 6.23 -24.73
CA GLU A 3 28.08 6.76 -24.06
C GLU A 3 27.62 5.75 -23.00
N THR A 4 27.73 6.15 -21.73
CA THR A 4 27.29 5.33 -20.60
C THR A 4 25.80 5.60 -20.38
N VAL A 5 24.95 4.64 -20.74
CA VAL A 5 23.51 4.70 -20.48
C VAL A 5 23.25 4.09 -19.10
N CYS A 6 22.79 4.89 -18.13
CA CYS A 6 22.29 4.38 -16.86
C CYS A 6 20.94 3.68 -17.08
N HIS A 7 20.85 2.42 -16.70
CA HIS A 7 19.59 1.71 -16.55
C HIS A 7 19.22 1.65 -15.08
N ASP A 8 18.01 2.11 -14.75
CA ASP A 8 17.41 1.87 -13.44
C ASP A 8 17.06 0.38 -13.33
N ALA A 9 17.93 -0.38 -12.69
CA ALA A 9 17.64 -1.77 -12.33
C ALA A 9 16.75 -1.77 -11.07
N ARG A 10 15.63 -2.50 -11.12
CA ARG A 10 14.85 -2.82 -9.92
C ARG A 10 15.72 -3.70 -9.01
N VAL A 11 16.15 -3.16 -7.88
CA VAL A 11 16.88 -3.91 -6.87
C VAL A 11 15.87 -4.47 -5.87
N GLU A 12 15.78 -5.79 -5.78
CA GLU A 12 15.05 -6.49 -4.72
C GLU A 12 15.56 -6.00 -3.36
N ARG A 13 14.70 -5.36 -2.56
CA ARG A 13 15.06 -4.99 -1.19
C ARG A 13 15.03 -6.25 -0.33
N PRO A 14 16.11 -6.59 0.39
CA PRO A 14 16.09 -7.74 1.28
C PRO A 14 15.06 -7.51 2.38
N LEU A 15 14.07 -8.41 2.46
CA LEU A 15 13.14 -8.46 3.58
C LEU A 15 13.91 -8.89 4.83
N ASN A 16 13.90 -8.06 5.86
CA ASN A 16 14.60 -8.32 7.13
C ASN A 16 13.81 -9.26 8.07
N ARG A 17 12.93 -10.09 7.51
CA ARG A 17 12.03 -11.00 8.22
C ARG A 17 12.22 -12.42 7.70
N PRO A 18 12.11 -13.45 8.57
CA PRO A 18 12.18 -14.83 8.14
C PRO A 18 11.08 -15.09 7.11
N ARG A 19 11.44 -15.64 5.94
CA ARG A 19 10.46 -16.06 4.95
C ARG A 19 9.71 -17.26 5.51
N PRO A 20 8.37 -17.31 5.41
CA PRO A 20 7.63 -18.49 5.81
C PRO A 20 8.13 -19.70 5.01
N ASP A 21 8.14 -20.87 5.65
CA ASP A 21 8.59 -22.10 5.01
C ASP A 21 7.83 -22.35 3.70
N CYS A 22 8.57 -22.72 2.66
CA CYS A 22 7.99 -23.12 1.38
C CYS A 22 7.17 -24.40 1.60
N ARG A 23 5.88 -24.36 1.26
CA ARG A 23 5.02 -25.55 1.28
C ARG A 23 5.26 -26.35 0.00
N LEU A 24 5.20 -27.68 0.12
CA LEU A 24 5.29 -28.60 -1.02
C LEU A 24 4.02 -28.53 -1.89
N GLU A 25 2.89 -28.14 -1.29
CA GLU A 25 1.60 -27.93 -1.95
C GLU A 25 1.10 -26.51 -1.68
N MET A 26 0.51 -25.87 -2.70
CA MET A 26 -0.08 -24.54 -2.60
C MET A 26 -1.59 -24.64 -2.83
N GLY A 27 -2.38 -24.15 -1.88
CA GLY A 27 -3.83 -24.07 -2.03
C GLY A 27 -4.25 -22.92 -2.96
N PRO A 28 -5.56 -22.67 -3.10
CA PRO A 28 -6.05 -21.51 -3.84
C PRO A 28 -5.56 -20.16 -3.29
N LEU A 29 -5.72 -19.10 -4.07
CA LEU A 29 -5.45 -17.71 -3.68
C LEU A 29 -6.76 -16.92 -3.61
N ILE A 30 -7.02 -16.29 -2.46
CA ILE A 30 -8.13 -15.34 -2.26
C ILE A 30 -7.52 -13.95 -2.11
N VAL A 31 -8.01 -12.97 -2.87
CA VAL A 31 -7.57 -11.58 -2.79
C VAL A 31 -8.74 -10.73 -2.31
N CYS A 32 -8.65 -10.21 -1.09
CA CYS A 32 -9.62 -9.33 -0.48
C CYS A 32 -9.17 -7.86 -0.67
N VAL A 33 -9.98 -7.03 -1.32
CA VAL A 33 -9.60 -5.68 -1.71
C VAL A 33 -10.57 -4.67 -1.13
N ASP A 34 -10.01 -3.71 -0.43
CA ASP A 34 -10.74 -2.58 0.12
C ASP A 34 -11.07 -1.56 -0.97
N THR A 35 -12.37 -1.34 -1.16
CA THR A 35 -12.97 -0.38 -2.09
C THR A 35 -13.61 0.82 -1.38
N SER A 36 -13.23 1.08 -0.13
CA SER A 36 -13.66 2.22 0.66
C SER A 36 -13.24 3.56 0.07
N GLY A 37 -13.81 4.65 0.62
CA GLY A 37 -13.53 6.01 0.15
C GLY A 37 -12.09 6.47 0.39
N SER A 38 -11.42 6.01 1.45
CA SER A 38 -10.03 6.38 1.77
C SER A 38 -9.04 5.81 0.76
N MET A 39 -9.41 4.72 0.10
CA MET A 39 -8.64 4.07 -0.95
C MET A 39 -8.66 4.85 -2.28
N GLN A 40 -9.43 5.93 -2.45
CA GLN A 40 -9.52 6.63 -3.74
C GLN A 40 -8.17 7.18 -4.25
N GLY A 41 -7.99 7.16 -5.57
CA GLY A 41 -6.84 7.77 -6.24
C GLY A 41 -5.61 6.85 -6.26
N GLY A 42 -4.53 7.22 -5.56
CA GLY A 42 -3.29 6.46 -5.60
C GLY A 42 -3.39 5.08 -4.95
N ALA A 43 -4.16 4.98 -3.85
CA ALA A 43 -4.33 3.71 -3.14
C ALA A 43 -5.16 2.73 -3.98
N GLU A 44 -6.16 3.22 -4.70
CA GLU A 44 -6.99 2.48 -5.65
C GLU A 44 -6.13 1.91 -6.78
N ALA A 45 -5.23 2.73 -7.34
CA ALA A 45 -4.30 2.28 -8.37
C ALA A 45 -3.39 1.15 -7.86
N VAL A 46 -2.89 1.26 -6.64
CA VAL A 46 -2.09 0.20 -5.99
C VAL A 46 -2.94 -1.05 -5.78
N ALA A 47 -4.14 -0.94 -5.21
CA ALA A 47 -5.03 -2.05 -4.95
C ALA A 47 -5.37 -2.83 -6.24
N LYS A 48 -5.71 -2.11 -7.32
CA LYS A 48 -5.93 -2.70 -8.64
C LYS A 48 -4.69 -3.42 -9.18
N ALA A 49 -3.51 -2.82 -9.01
CA ALA A 49 -2.24 -3.46 -9.41
C ALA A 49 -1.94 -4.72 -8.60
N VAL A 50 -2.25 -4.73 -7.30
CA VAL A 50 -2.11 -5.90 -6.42
C VAL A 50 -3.00 -7.04 -6.91
N VAL A 51 -4.26 -6.78 -7.26
CA VAL A 51 -5.16 -7.79 -7.83
C VAL A 51 -4.60 -8.36 -9.12
N LEU A 52 -4.16 -7.50 -10.04
CA LEU A 52 -3.57 -7.93 -11.31
C LEU A 52 -2.35 -8.81 -11.11
N GLU A 53 -1.46 -8.43 -10.19
CA GLU A 53 -0.26 -9.21 -9.87
C GLU A 53 -0.60 -10.54 -9.22
N ALA A 54 -1.57 -10.55 -8.29
CA ALA A 54 -2.04 -11.75 -7.62
C ALA A 54 -2.64 -12.74 -8.63
N MET A 55 -3.48 -12.27 -9.56
CA MET A 55 -4.02 -13.09 -10.64
C MET A 55 -2.93 -13.66 -11.54
N ARG A 56 -1.98 -12.81 -11.97
CA ARG A 56 -0.84 -13.25 -12.80
C ARG A 56 -0.02 -14.32 -12.09
N THR A 57 0.22 -14.12 -10.80
CA THR A 57 0.98 -15.05 -9.95
C THR A 57 0.22 -16.37 -9.77
N ALA A 58 -1.07 -16.33 -9.44
CA ALA A 58 -1.90 -17.52 -9.29
C ALA A 58 -1.94 -18.33 -10.58
N HIS A 59 -2.08 -17.67 -11.73
CA HIS A 59 -2.03 -18.35 -13.02
C HIS A 59 -0.66 -18.99 -13.31
N ALA A 60 0.43 -18.26 -13.09
CA ALA A 60 1.78 -18.83 -13.26
C ALA A 60 2.03 -20.04 -12.34
N GLN A 61 1.41 -20.04 -11.16
CA GLN A 61 1.47 -21.11 -10.18
C GLN A 61 0.41 -22.21 -10.37
N GLN A 62 -0.48 -22.08 -11.37
CA GLN A 62 -1.61 -22.99 -11.62
C GLN A 62 -2.52 -23.16 -10.39
N ARG A 63 -2.82 -22.05 -9.72
CA ARG A 63 -3.69 -21.98 -8.54
C ARG A 63 -5.02 -21.32 -8.92
N GLU A 64 -6.12 -21.80 -8.34
CA GLU A 64 -7.39 -21.09 -8.39
C GLU A 64 -7.24 -19.70 -7.73
N CYS A 65 -7.80 -18.67 -8.35
CA CYS A 65 -7.73 -17.28 -7.87
C CYS A 65 -9.11 -16.68 -7.77
N ARG A 66 -9.43 -16.10 -6.62
CA ARG A 66 -10.68 -15.35 -6.39
C ARG A 66 -10.40 -13.96 -5.89
N VAL A 67 -11.22 -13.02 -6.30
CA VAL A 67 -11.19 -11.64 -5.80
C VAL A 67 -12.49 -11.36 -5.07
N VAL A 68 -12.36 -10.84 -3.86
CA VAL A 68 -13.45 -10.35 -3.03
C VAL A 68 -13.21 -8.87 -2.82
N THR A 69 -14.16 -8.03 -3.21
CA THR A 69 -14.08 -6.58 -2.92
C THR A 69 -14.99 -6.23 -1.77
N PHE A 70 -14.58 -5.28 -0.94
CA PHE A 70 -15.37 -4.78 0.17
C PHE A 70 -15.25 -3.27 0.36
N GLY A 71 -16.37 -2.60 0.58
CA GLY A 71 -16.43 -1.18 0.92
C GLY A 71 -17.31 -1.01 2.15
N GLY A 72 -18.55 -0.59 1.94
CA GLY A 72 -19.55 -0.50 3.00
C GLY A 72 -20.19 -1.83 3.42
N GLU A 73 -21.03 -1.76 4.47
CA GLU A 73 -21.85 -2.88 4.94
C GLU A 73 -22.70 -3.46 3.79
N GLY A 74 -22.52 -4.75 3.51
CA GLY A 74 -23.22 -5.45 2.43
C GLY A 74 -22.65 -5.26 1.02
N GLU A 75 -21.60 -4.45 0.85
CA GLU A 75 -20.89 -4.29 -0.43
C GLU A 75 -19.81 -5.36 -0.62
N LEU A 76 -20.23 -6.63 -0.65
CA LEU A 76 -19.36 -7.76 -0.94
C LEU A 76 -19.61 -8.24 -2.37
N ILE A 77 -18.58 -8.16 -3.21
CA ILE A 77 -18.62 -8.72 -4.57
C ILE A 77 -17.52 -9.77 -4.66
N GLU A 78 -17.92 -11.01 -4.93
CA GLU A 78 -17.00 -12.11 -5.22
C GLU A 78 -16.93 -12.35 -6.73
N MET A 79 -15.72 -12.47 -7.24
CA MET A 79 -15.46 -12.71 -8.65
C MET A 79 -14.43 -13.84 -8.80
N ASP A 80 -14.85 -14.87 -9.52
CA ASP A 80 -13.93 -15.85 -10.09
C ASP A 80 -13.24 -15.18 -11.27
N LEU A 81 -11.90 -15.15 -11.26
CA LEU A 81 -11.11 -14.50 -12.30
C LEU A 81 -10.16 -15.49 -13.00
N PRO A 82 -10.71 -16.47 -13.74
CA PRO A 82 -9.90 -17.28 -14.65
C PRO A 82 -9.28 -16.40 -15.75
N LEU A 83 -8.11 -16.80 -16.27
CA LEU A 83 -7.51 -16.15 -17.45
C LEU A 83 -8.14 -16.68 -18.74
N ASP A 84 -9.45 -16.51 -18.85
CA ASP A 84 -10.27 -16.76 -20.03
C ASP A 84 -11.01 -15.46 -20.44
N PRO A 85 -11.73 -15.44 -21.57
CA PRO A 85 -12.43 -14.24 -22.02
C PRO A 85 -13.44 -13.67 -21.00
N ASP A 86 -14.15 -14.54 -20.27
CA ASP A 86 -15.18 -14.14 -19.31
C ASP A 86 -14.54 -13.53 -18.05
N GLY A 87 -13.46 -14.14 -17.55
CA GLY A 87 -12.66 -13.62 -16.46
C GLY A 87 -11.97 -12.30 -16.82
N LEU A 88 -11.54 -12.12 -18.07
CA LEU A 88 -10.99 -10.85 -18.54
C LEU A 88 -12.06 -9.73 -18.57
N GLU A 89 -13.30 -10.05 -18.95
CA GLU A 89 -14.42 -9.08 -18.88
C GLU A 89 -14.71 -8.69 -17.43
N CYS A 90 -14.77 -9.68 -16.53
CA CYS A 90 -14.91 -9.48 -15.10
C CYS A 90 -13.80 -8.60 -14.52
N LEU A 91 -12.54 -8.89 -14.84
CA LEU A 91 -11.39 -8.09 -14.46
C LEU A 91 -11.51 -6.65 -14.99
N THR A 92 -11.86 -6.48 -16.26
CA THR A 92 -12.02 -5.15 -16.87
C THR A 92 -13.09 -4.34 -16.15
N ARG A 93 -14.19 -4.97 -15.77
CA ARG A 93 -15.26 -4.35 -14.98
C ARG A 93 -14.74 -3.91 -13.61
N PHE A 94 -14.02 -4.78 -12.89
CA PHE A 94 -13.39 -4.43 -11.61
C PHE A 94 -12.42 -3.25 -11.73
N LEU A 95 -11.56 -3.26 -12.76
CA LEU A 95 -10.63 -2.15 -13.01
C LEU A 95 -11.35 -0.82 -13.30
N GLY A 96 -12.57 -0.88 -13.86
CA GLY A 96 -13.42 0.29 -14.11
C GLY A 96 -14.28 0.73 -12.92
N GLN A 97 -14.36 -0.05 -11.84
CA GLN A 97 -15.14 0.32 -10.65
C GLN A 97 -14.48 1.47 -9.89
N ALA A 98 -15.32 2.38 -9.40
CA ALA A 98 -14.93 3.48 -8.52
C ALA A 98 -15.13 3.09 -7.06
N TYR A 99 -14.23 3.52 -6.19
CA TYR A 99 -14.19 3.11 -4.78
C TYR A 99 -15.02 4.13 -3.98
N ARG A 100 -16.03 3.69 -3.24
CA ARG A 100 -17.07 4.56 -2.69
C ARG A 100 -17.46 4.18 -1.26
N GLY A 101 -16.92 4.93 -0.29
CA GLY A 101 -17.46 5.05 1.08
C GLY A 101 -17.46 3.78 1.94
N GLY A 102 -17.49 3.97 3.27
CA GLY A 102 -17.59 2.91 4.28
C GLY A 102 -16.43 1.90 4.29
N THR A 103 -16.21 1.25 5.44
CA THR A 103 -15.29 0.11 5.54
C THR A 103 -15.91 -0.91 6.48
N ASP A 104 -16.35 -2.06 5.95
CA ASP A 104 -16.73 -3.24 6.73
C ASP A 104 -15.90 -4.44 6.26
N ILE A 105 -14.88 -4.79 7.05
CA ILE A 105 -14.03 -5.95 6.77
C ILE A 105 -14.58 -7.24 7.38
N CYS A 106 -15.49 -7.16 8.36
CA CYS A 106 -15.95 -8.31 9.12
C CYS A 106 -16.78 -9.26 8.24
N GLY A 107 -17.72 -8.73 7.46
CA GLY A 107 -18.50 -9.52 6.49
C GLY A 107 -17.63 -10.26 5.46
N PRO A 108 -16.73 -9.56 4.74
CA PRO A 108 -15.80 -10.16 3.79
C PRO A 108 -14.87 -11.21 4.39
N LEU A 109 -14.30 -10.94 5.58
CA LEU A 109 -13.45 -11.92 6.25
C LEU A 109 -14.24 -13.15 6.69
N ALA A 110 -15.43 -12.97 7.27
CA ALA A 110 -16.29 -14.09 7.65
C ALA A 110 -16.65 -14.95 6.44
N HIS A 111 -17.00 -14.32 5.31
CA HIS A 111 -17.28 -15.01 4.04
C HIS A 111 -16.07 -15.80 3.52
N CYS A 112 -14.87 -15.19 3.57
CA CYS A 112 -13.63 -15.88 3.20
C CYS A 112 -13.38 -17.09 4.11
N ILE A 113 -13.54 -16.92 5.42
CA ILE A 113 -13.37 -18.00 6.41
C ILE A 113 -14.34 -19.15 6.14
N ASP A 114 -15.61 -18.85 5.88
CA ASP A 114 -16.64 -19.86 5.58
C ASP A 114 -16.32 -20.65 4.30
N ARG A 115 -15.69 -20.01 3.31
CA ARG A 115 -15.17 -20.68 2.13
C ARG A 115 -13.96 -21.55 2.44
N ILE A 116 -13.03 -21.04 3.23
CA ILE A 116 -11.80 -21.76 3.63
C ILE A 116 -12.11 -23.07 4.38
N ALA A 117 -13.27 -23.14 5.05
CA ALA A 117 -13.73 -24.37 5.69
C ALA A 117 -14.02 -25.52 4.70
N GLU A 118 -14.21 -25.27 3.41
CA GLU A 118 -14.40 -26.34 2.42
C GLU A 118 -13.08 -26.99 2.02
N ALA A 119 -13.08 -28.31 1.78
CA ALA A 119 -11.87 -29.08 1.47
C ALA A 119 -11.06 -28.54 0.27
N ARG A 120 -11.71 -27.92 -0.72
CA ARG A 120 -11.03 -27.34 -1.89
C ARG A 120 -10.17 -26.11 -1.56
N TRP A 121 -10.36 -25.50 -0.39
CA TRP A 121 -9.64 -24.30 0.07
C TRP A 121 -8.58 -24.59 1.13
N GLN A 122 -8.21 -25.86 1.34
CA GLN A 122 -7.09 -26.17 2.22
C GLN A 122 -5.80 -25.51 1.74
N LEU A 123 -4.98 -25.06 2.70
CA LEU A 123 -3.72 -24.37 2.47
C LEU A 123 -3.86 -23.08 1.63
N ALA A 124 -5.05 -22.47 1.60
CA ALA A 124 -5.27 -21.22 0.88
C ALA A 124 -4.37 -20.09 1.41
N ASP A 125 -4.01 -19.19 0.51
CA ASP A 125 -3.42 -17.89 0.86
C ASP A 125 -4.52 -16.82 0.73
N LEU A 126 -4.68 -15.99 1.76
CA LEU A 126 -5.56 -14.82 1.77
C LEU A 126 -4.69 -13.57 1.69
N LEU A 127 -4.81 -12.80 0.62
CA LEU A 127 -4.14 -11.52 0.43
C LEU A 127 -5.14 -10.39 0.69
N VAL A 128 -4.90 -9.52 1.66
CA VAL A 128 -5.76 -8.38 1.98
C VAL A 128 -5.07 -7.09 1.57
N ALA A 129 -5.68 -6.29 0.69
CA ALA A 129 -5.15 -4.99 0.25
C ALA A 129 -6.04 -3.85 0.74
N SER A 130 -5.50 -2.99 1.61
CA SER A 130 -6.24 -1.92 2.29
C SER A 130 -5.28 -0.88 2.88
N ASP A 131 -5.80 0.30 3.23
CA ASP A 131 -5.08 1.28 4.07
C ASP A 131 -5.05 0.88 5.55
N GLY A 132 -5.79 -0.17 5.92
CA GLY A 132 -5.81 -0.73 7.25
C GLY A 132 -6.71 0.01 8.24
N GLU A 133 -7.54 0.97 7.79
CA GLU A 133 -8.47 1.71 8.63
C GLU A 133 -9.76 0.90 8.93
N PHE A 134 -9.57 -0.32 9.44
CA PHE A 134 -10.65 -1.23 9.83
C PHE A 134 -10.34 -1.91 11.17
N GLY A 135 -11.39 -2.42 11.82
CA GLY A 135 -11.27 -3.28 13.00
C GLY A 135 -12.05 -4.57 12.80
N ALA A 136 -11.40 -5.71 13.02
CA ALA A 136 -12.08 -7.00 13.05
C ALA A 136 -12.66 -7.24 14.45
N THR A 137 -13.85 -7.85 14.53
CA THR A 137 -14.39 -8.25 15.84
C THR A 137 -13.58 -9.41 16.42
N PRO A 138 -13.52 -9.57 17.75
CA PRO A 138 -12.83 -10.69 18.38
C PRO A 138 -13.28 -12.06 17.86
N ASP A 139 -14.57 -12.23 17.55
CA ASP A 139 -15.13 -13.45 16.96
C ASP A 139 -14.53 -13.76 15.58
N VAL A 140 -14.42 -12.75 14.70
CA VAL A 140 -13.83 -12.92 13.37
C VAL A 140 -12.34 -13.26 13.48
N VAL A 141 -11.61 -12.60 14.39
CA VAL A 141 -10.19 -12.88 14.64
C VAL A 141 -10.01 -14.31 15.16
N GLU A 142 -10.83 -14.76 16.10
CA GLU A 142 -10.76 -16.12 16.64
C GLU A 142 -11.03 -17.17 15.55
N ARG A 143 -12.04 -16.95 14.71
CA ARG A 143 -12.34 -17.81 13.56
C ARG A 143 -11.21 -17.82 12.53
N LEU A 144 -10.58 -16.68 12.27
CA LEU A 144 -9.42 -16.59 11.37
C LEU A 144 -8.22 -17.37 11.93
N GLU A 145 -7.94 -17.25 13.22
CA GLU A 145 -6.87 -17.99 13.89
C GLU A 145 -7.13 -19.50 13.93
N ALA A 146 -8.40 -19.92 14.09
CA ALA A 146 -8.78 -21.32 13.89
C ALA A 146 -8.50 -21.75 12.45
N ALA A 147 -8.85 -20.92 11.46
CA ALA A 147 -8.63 -21.19 10.05
C ALA A 147 -7.14 -21.39 9.70
N LYS A 148 -6.27 -20.57 10.29
CA LYS A 148 -4.80 -20.70 10.16
C LYS A 148 -4.28 -22.02 10.72
N ARG A 149 -4.80 -22.47 11.86
CA ARG A 149 -4.36 -23.71 12.52
C ARG A 149 -4.90 -24.97 11.85
N GLU A 150 -6.18 -24.98 11.49
CA GLU A 150 -6.90 -26.19 11.09
C GLU A 150 -6.84 -26.45 9.58
N GLN A 151 -6.95 -25.41 8.75
CA GLN A 151 -6.92 -25.50 7.29
C GLN A 151 -5.58 -25.02 6.72
N GLY A 152 -4.67 -24.55 7.58
CA GLY A 152 -3.37 -24.03 7.17
C GLY A 152 -3.48 -22.72 6.38
N LEU A 153 -4.51 -21.90 6.62
CA LEU A 153 -4.61 -20.57 6.01
C LEU A 153 -3.34 -19.75 6.30
N ARG A 154 -2.89 -18.99 5.30
CA ARG A 154 -1.90 -17.91 5.50
C ARG A 154 -2.52 -16.58 5.09
N VAL A 155 -2.35 -15.56 5.90
CA VAL A 155 -2.91 -14.23 5.65
C VAL A 155 -1.77 -13.25 5.39
N GLN A 156 -1.80 -12.61 4.24
CA GLN A 156 -0.82 -11.61 3.81
C GLN A 156 -1.50 -10.26 3.67
N GLY A 157 -0.92 -9.23 4.26
CA GLY A 157 -1.44 -7.87 4.16
C GLY A 157 -0.64 -7.02 3.18
N VAL A 158 -1.32 -6.25 2.33
CA VAL A 158 -0.73 -5.13 1.59
C VAL A 158 -1.29 -3.86 2.21
N LEU A 159 -0.47 -3.22 3.03
CA LEU A 159 -0.80 -1.97 3.70
C LEU A 159 -0.52 -0.80 2.75
N ILE A 160 -1.57 -0.07 2.37
CA ILE A 160 -1.54 1.04 1.42
C ILE A 160 -1.82 2.34 2.18
N GLY A 161 -0.83 2.80 2.93
CA GLY A 161 -1.01 3.93 3.83
C GLY A 161 0.30 4.52 4.33
N ASP A 162 0.23 5.52 5.21
CA ASP A 162 1.41 6.17 5.82
C ASP A 162 1.73 5.67 7.22
N ARG A 163 0.85 4.85 7.79
CA ARG A 163 0.93 4.41 9.17
C ARG A 163 0.56 2.94 9.23
N GLU A 164 1.27 2.23 10.08
CA GLU A 164 0.86 0.89 10.49
C GLU A 164 -0.41 1.00 11.33
N THR A 165 -1.44 0.24 10.97
CA THR A 165 -2.73 0.24 11.66
C THR A 165 -2.92 -1.07 12.42
N ILE A 166 -3.74 -1.03 13.46
CA ILE A 166 -4.01 -2.18 14.32
C ILE A 166 -4.73 -3.29 13.53
N GLY A 167 -5.60 -2.92 12.58
CA GLY A 167 -6.41 -3.88 11.82
C GLY A 167 -5.57 -4.96 11.12
N PHE A 168 -4.47 -4.57 10.44
CA PHE A 168 -3.58 -5.56 9.81
C PHE A 168 -2.79 -6.38 10.82
N LEU A 169 -2.37 -5.80 11.94
CA LEU A 169 -1.61 -6.50 12.97
C LEU A 169 -2.42 -7.63 13.63
N GLU A 170 -3.75 -7.51 13.66
CA GLU A 170 -4.63 -8.53 14.23
C GLU A 170 -4.88 -9.72 13.28
N ILE A 171 -4.85 -9.49 11.96
CA ILE A 171 -5.28 -10.50 10.99
C ILE A 171 -4.13 -11.12 10.18
N ALA A 172 -3.08 -10.35 9.87
CA ALA A 172 -2.06 -10.74 8.89
C ALA A 172 -0.85 -11.41 9.54
N ASP A 173 -0.33 -12.43 8.88
CA ASP A 173 0.91 -13.12 9.28
C ASP A 173 2.16 -12.34 8.84
N ASP A 174 2.09 -11.68 7.68
CA ASP A 174 3.09 -10.69 7.23
C ASP A 174 2.41 -9.53 6.49
N ILE A 175 3.06 -8.36 6.54
CA ILE A 175 2.53 -7.11 6.01
C ILE A 175 3.56 -6.50 5.06
N HIS A 176 3.19 -6.39 3.80
CA HIS A 176 3.91 -5.64 2.78
C HIS A 176 3.41 -4.19 2.75
N TRP A 177 4.28 -3.26 3.10
CA TRP A 177 3.90 -1.86 3.19
C TRP A 177 4.26 -1.08 1.92
N VAL A 178 3.24 -0.51 1.26
CA VAL A 178 3.35 0.40 0.13
C VAL A 178 3.21 1.85 0.62
N SER A 179 4.29 2.42 1.15
CA SER A 179 4.29 3.79 1.70
C SER A 179 4.29 4.90 0.65
N ASP A 180 4.84 4.63 -0.54
CA ASP A 180 4.89 5.58 -1.66
C ASP A 180 3.61 5.57 -2.54
N TRP A 181 2.50 5.04 -2.03
CA TRP A 181 1.26 4.78 -2.78
C TRP A 181 0.70 6.02 -3.50
N ARG A 182 0.90 7.21 -2.94
CA ARG A 182 0.42 8.47 -3.52
C ARG A 182 1.01 8.80 -4.88
N ARG A 183 2.20 8.27 -5.20
CA ARG A 183 2.83 8.47 -6.52
C ARG A 183 2.07 7.80 -7.65
N PHE A 184 1.16 6.88 -7.33
CA PHE A 184 0.35 6.14 -8.29
C PHE A 184 -1.03 6.78 -8.52
N GLY A 185 -1.34 7.89 -7.84
CA GLY A 185 -2.50 8.71 -8.17
C GLY A 185 -2.31 9.37 -9.54
N GLY A 186 -3.40 9.57 -10.30
CA GLY A 186 -3.35 10.29 -11.57
C GLY A 186 -2.65 11.65 -11.44
N ARG A 187 -2.22 12.25 -12.57
CA ARG A 187 -1.32 13.42 -12.64
C ARG A 187 -1.71 14.66 -11.81
N ASP A 188 -2.93 14.72 -11.27
CA ASP A 188 -3.42 15.79 -10.38
C ASP A 188 -3.35 15.48 -8.87
N ALA A 189 -2.87 14.30 -8.48
CA ALA A 189 -2.60 13.98 -7.08
C ALA A 189 -1.36 14.76 -6.65
N ALA A 190 -1.56 15.98 -6.15
CA ALA A 190 -0.53 16.71 -5.44
C ALA A 190 0.11 15.78 -4.40
N SER A 191 1.39 15.45 -4.58
CA SER A 191 2.16 14.71 -3.58
C SER A 191 2.15 15.54 -2.29
N PRO A 192 1.53 15.08 -1.19
CA PRO A 192 1.55 15.79 0.08
C PRO A 192 2.85 15.49 0.84
N VAL A 193 3.72 14.62 0.30
CA VAL A 193 5.13 14.63 0.68
C VAL A 193 5.69 15.89 0.04
N HIS A 194 5.46 16.99 0.74
CA HIS A 194 6.07 18.26 0.44
C HIS A 194 7.52 17.99 0.14
N SER A 195 7.88 18.33 -1.09
CA SER A 195 9.23 18.49 -1.56
C SER A 195 10.09 19.07 -0.44
N GLN A 196 11.38 18.75 -0.44
CA GLN A 196 12.40 19.36 0.43
C GLN A 196 12.24 20.89 0.58
N SER A 197 11.50 21.52 -0.33
CA SER A 197 10.84 22.82 -0.24
C SER A 197 10.17 23.20 1.11
N LEU A 198 9.40 22.37 1.84
CA LEU A 198 8.72 22.90 3.05
C LEU A 198 9.69 23.16 4.20
N THR A 199 10.60 22.23 4.45
CA THR A 199 11.68 22.43 5.41
C THR A 199 12.58 23.57 4.94
N SER A 200 12.81 23.75 3.63
CA SER A 200 13.55 24.90 3.12
C SER A 200 12.81 26.23 3.30
N ILE A 201 11.47 26.24 3.23
CA ILE A 201 10.64 27.44 3.37
C ILE A 201 10.64 27.92 4.82
N TYR A 202 10.47 27.03 5.80
CA TYR A 202 10.37 27.41 7.21
C TYR A 202 11.70 27.33 7.98
N PHE A 203 12.60 26.45 7.56
CA PHE A 203 13.90 26.19 8.19
C PHE A 203 15.01 26.08 7.13
N PRO A 204 15.33 27.16 6.41
CA PRO A 204 16.28 27.14 5.29
C PRO A 204 17.68 26.63 5.67
N GLY A 205 18.07 26.71 6.95
CA GLY A 205 19.32 26.16 7.48
C GLY A 205 19.29 24.67 7.86
N ALA A 206 18.12 24.03 7.87
CA ALA A 206 17.98 22.60 8.21
C ALA A 206 18.40 21.68 7.06
N LEU A 207 18.45 22.21 5.83
CA LEU A 207 18.90 21.48 4.66
C LEU A 207 20.36 21.83 4.34
N ARG A 208 21.22 20.82 4.38
CA ARG A 208 22.62 20.95 3.98
C ARG A 208 22.71 20.97 2.46
N ASN A 209 22.94 22.14 1.87
CA ASN A 209 23.32 22.30 0.47
C ASN A 209 24.67 23.04 0.37
N PRO A 210 25.33 23.04 -0.81
CA PRO A 210 26.64 23.68 -0.99
C PRO A 210 26.63 25.17 -0.62
N THR A 211 25.50 25.85 -0.77
CA THR A 211 25.26 27.27 -0.51
C THR A 211 25.08 27.58 0.98
N THR A 212 24.42 26.71 1.76
CA THR A 212 24.20 26.84 3.22
C THR A 212 25.39 26.36 4.05
N ARG A 213 26.31 25.61 3.44
CA ARG A 213 27.54 25.11 4.08
C ARG A 213 28.45 26.23 4.60
N ALA A 214 28.52 27.36 3.91
CA ALA A 214 29.38 28.49 4.28
C ALA A 214 28.82 29.34 5.45
N GLY A 215 27.52 29.25 5.73
CA GLY A 215 26.84 30.00 6.80
C GLY A 215 26.49 29.17 8.04
N THR A 216 26.91 27.90 8.10
CA THR A 216 26.61 27.03 9.23
C THR A 216 27.50 27.41 10.42
N VAL A 217 26.92 28.09 11.40
CA VAL A 217 27.56 28.41 12.68
C VAL A 217 27.32 27.30 13.70
N ASP A 218 28.12 27.26 14.77
CA ASP A 218 27.90 26.31 15.86
C ASP A 218 26.57 26.58 16.59
N ALA A 219 26.08 25.58 17.33
CA ALA A 219 24.79 25.65 18.01
C ALA A 219 24.70 26.78 19.05
N ARG A 220 25.84 27.20 19.63
CA ARG A 220 25.90 28.26 20.63
C ARG A 220 25.72 29.63 19.96
N GLN A 221 26.42 29.85 18.85
CA GLN A 221 26.30 31.06 18.03
C GLN A 221 24.90 31.22 17.42
N ALA A 222 24.31 30.12 16.93
CA ALA A 222 22.92 30.12 16.45
C ALA A 222 21.92 30.49 17.56
N SER A 223 22.09 29.96 18.78
CA SER A 223 21.22 30.27 19.92
C SER A 223 21.34 31.72 20.37
N GLU A 224 22.54 32.30 20.35
CA GLU A 224 22.75 33.71 20.70
C GLU A 224 22.13 34.67 19.67
N ALA A 225 22.21 34.38 18.38
CA ALA A 225 21.62 35.21 17.33
C ALA A 225 20.09 35.29 17.45
N VAL A 226 19.43 34.17 17.75
CA VAL A 226 17.96 34.12 17.97
C VAL A 226 17.56 34.94 19.21
N ARG A 227 18.34 34.88 20.29
CA ARG A 227 18.07 35.66 21.52
C ARG A 227 18.24 37.16 21.32
N ARG A 228 19.11 37.59 20.38
CA ARG A 228 19.31 39.00 20.02
C ARG A 228 18.24 39.53 19.06
N GLY A 229 17.35 38.66 18.54
CA GLY A 229 16.25 39.07 17.67
C GLY A 229 16.64 39.31 16.21
N ASP A 230 17.86 38.94 15.80
CA ASP A 230 18.34 39.13 14.43
C ASP A 230 17.66 38.13 13.48
N ARG A 231 16.53 38.53 12.90
CA ARG A 231 15.95 37.87 11.72
C ARG A 231 16.69 38.38 10.49
N GLN A 232 17.70 37.64 10.02
CA GLN A 232 18.30 37.93 8.71
C GLN A 232 17.18 37.97 7.65
N ARG A 233 17.07 39.09 6.92
CA ARG A 233 16.16 39.22 5.78
C ARG A 233 16.49 38.13 4.77
N LEU A 234 15.53 37.24 4.54
CA LEU A 234 15.58 36.25 3.46
C LEU A 234 15.61 36.98 2.11
N PRO A 235 16.47 36.57 1.15
CA PRO A 235 16.29 36.99 -0.23
C PRO A 235 14.94 36.46 -0.73
N GLY A 236 14.14 37.34 -1.32
CA GLY A 236 12.84 36.98 -1.88
C GLY A 236 12.95 35.96 -3.01
N PRO A 237 11.86 35.25 -3.35
CA PRO A 237 11.86 34.27 -4.42
C PRO A 237 12.22 34.91 -5.76
N PRO A 238 12.98 34.22 -6.64
CA PRO A 238 13.28 34.74 -7.98
C PRO A 238 11.98 34.83 -8.80
N PRO A 239 11.84 35.83 -9.70
CA PRO A 239 10.66 35.99 -10.53
C PRO A 239 10.50 34.81 -11.51
N ALA A 240 9.25 34.44 -11.77
CA ALA A 240 8.87 33.37 -12.69
C ALA A 240 9.31 33.69 -14.14
N PRO A 241 9.65 32.68 -14.96
CA PRO A 241 9.98 32.89 -16.36
C PRO A 241 8.72 33.33 -17.12
N GLU A 242 8.84 34.41 -17.89
CA GLU A 242 7.81 34.86 -18.83
C GLU A 242 7.74 33.88 -20.01
N GLU A 243 6.52 33.49 -20.38
CA GLU A 243 6.22 32.69 -21.56
C GLU A 243 6.44 33.54 -22.82
N GLU A 244 7.30 33.06 -23.73
CA GLU A 244 7.32 33.44 -25.15
C GLU A 244 7.57 32.19 -26.01
#